data_AF-A0A7J2LM88-F1
#
_entry.id   AF-A0A7J2LM88-F1
#
_cell.length_a   1.000
_cell.length_b   1.000
_cell.length_c   1.000
_cell.angle_alpha   90.00
_cell.angle_beta   90.00
_cell.angle_gamma   90.00
#
_symmetry.space_group_name_H-M   'P 1'
#
loop_
_entity.id
_entity.type
_entity.pdbx_description
1 polymer ?
#
loop_
_entity_poly.entity_id
_entity_poly.type
_entity_poly.pdbx_seq_one_letter_code
_entity_poly.pdbx_strand_id
1 'polypeptide(L)'
;MQVFKEINRILKKGGIALVGGGFGRYVTDEEFKRMKSLRDRSLGEAAKAYSSPDKLREVIRKAGISNFRVSYDRAGLWAEIRK
;
A
#
# COMPACT_ATOMS: atom_id res chain seq x y z
N MET A 1 4.86 -11.62 -6.68
CA MET A 1 3.97 -11.42 -7.84
C MET A 1 2.61 -12.08 -7.68
N GLN A 2 2.53 -13.32 -7.16
CA GLN A 2 1.28 -14.08 -7.07
C GLN A 2 0.16 -13.36 -6.29
N VAL A 3 0.49 -12.64 -5.20
CA VAL A 3 -0.49 -11.91 -4.38
C VAL A 3 -1.35 -10.94 -5.20
N PHE A 4 -0.76 -10.09 -6.04
CA PHE A 4 -1.54 -9.13 -6.83
C PHE A 4 -2.37 -9.80 -7.93
N LYS A 5 -1.88 -10.91 -8.50
CA LYS A 5 -2.66 -11.74 -9.43
C LYS A 5 -3.89 -12.30 -8.73
N GLU A 6 -3.75 -12.81 -7.52
CA GLU A 6 -4.86 -13.36 -6.74
C GLU A 6 -5.86 -12.28 -6.32
N ILE A 7 -5.39 -11.11 -5.87
CA ILE A 7 -6.27 -9.96 -5.57
C ILE A 7 -7.10 -9.60 -6.81
N ASN A 8 -6.46 -9.45 -7.97
CA ASN A 8 -7.17 -9.15 -9.21
C ASN A 8 -8.09 -10.30 -9.65
N ARG A 9 -7.72 -11.56 -9.41
CA ARG A 9 -8.56 -12.73 -9.72
C ARG A 9 -9.88 -12.69 -8.93
N ILE A 10 -9.83 -12.40 -7.63
CA ILE A 10 -11.01 -12.42 -6.74
C ILE A 10 -11.86 -11.15 -6.80
N LEU A 11 -11.30 -10.01 -7.23
CA LEU A 11 -12.10 -8.81 -7.45
C LEU A 11 -13.23 -9.11 -8.46
N LYS A 12 -14.44 -8.62 -8.17
CA LYS A 12 -15.55 -8.63 -9.14
C LYS A 12 -15.28 -7.56 -10.21
N LYS A 13 -15.94 -7.66 -11.37
CA LYS A 13 -15.89 -6.60 -12.39
C LYS A 13 -16.36 -5.28 -11.77
N GLY A 14 -15.62 -4.19 -11.97
CA GLY A 14 -15.86 -2.89 -11.35
C GLY A 14 -15.42 -2.80 -9.88
N GLY A 15 -14.90 -3.89 -9.30
CA GLY A 15 -14.42 -3.92 -7.92
C GLY A 15 -13.11 -3.14 -7.76
N ILE A 16 -12.92 -2.60 -6.55
CA ILE A 16 -11.73 -1.82 -6.19
C ILE A 16 -11.04 -2.51 -5.00
N ALA A 17 -9.74 -2.73 -5.09
CA ALA A 17 -8.90 -3.09 -3.95
C ALA A 17 -8.00 -1.92 -3.56
N LEU A 18 -7.84 -1.70 -2.26
CA LEU A 18 -6.86 -0.77 -1.70
C LEU A 18 -5.81 -1.57 -0.95
N VAL A 19 -4.59 -1.64 -1.50
CA VAL A 19 -3.51 -2.52 -1.01
C VAL A 19 -2.32 -1.67 -0.60
N GLY A 20 -1.86 -1.80 0.63
CA GLY A 20 -0.77 -0.99 1.15
C GLY A 20 -0.78 -0.91 2.66
N GLY A 21 -0.29 0.21 3.17
CA GLY A 21 -0.26 0.47 4.61
C GLY A 21 0.10 1.90 4.94
N GLY A 22 -0.41 2.36 6.08
CA GLY A 22 -0.13 3.66 6.64
C GLY A 22 -1.03 3.95 7.83
N PHE A 23 -1.01 5.20 8.28
CA PHE A 23 -1.72 5.62 9.49
C PHE A 23 -3.04 6.32 9.20
N GLY A 24 -3.38 6.54 7.92
CA GLY A 24 -4.61 7.24 7.52
C GLY A 24 -4.42 8.76 7.41
N ARG A 25 -5.33 9.40 6.67
CA ARG A 25 -5.20 10.82 6.28
C ARG A 25 -5.45 11.80 7.43
N TYR A 26 -6.32 11.43 8.37
CA TYR A 26 -6.85 12.35 9.37
C TYR A 26 -6.17 12.27 10.73
N VAL A 27 -5.05 11.54 10.83
CA VAL A 27 -4.29 11.47 12.09
C VAL A 27 -3.58 12.79 12.38
N THR A 28 -3.61 13.20 13.63
CA THR A 28 -2.87 14.37 14.09
C THR A 28 -1.36 14.12 14.00
N ASP A 29 -0.55 15.19 14.03
CA ASP A 29 0.91 15.07 14.02
C ASP A 29 1.44 14.33 15.23
N GLU A 30 0.79 14.49 16.38
CA GLU A 30 1.14 13.80 17.61
C GLU A 30 0.87 12.29 17.49
N GLU A 31 -0.33 11.91 17.04
CA GLU A 31 -0.68 10.51 16.83
C GLU A 31 0.22 9.85 15.78
N PHE A 32 0.49 10.55 14.68
CA PHE A 32 1.38 10.07 13.63
C PHE A 32 2.78 9.79 14.17
N LYS A 33 3.37 10.73 14.92
CA LYS A 33 4.70 10.56 15.54
C LYS A 33 4.71 9.38 16.51
N ARG A 34 3.69 9.29 17.37
CA ARG A 34 3.55 8.19 18.34
C ARG A 34 3.46 6.83 17.66
N MET A 35 2.56 6.68 16.69
CA MET A 35 2.35 5.42 15.97
C MET A 35 3.55 5.03 15.12
N LYS A 36 4.20 6.00 14.46
CA LYS A 36 5.43 5.76 13.71
C LYS A 36 6.54 5.24 14.62
N SER A 37 6.74 5.87 15.78
CA SER A 37 7.72 5.42 16.77
C SER A 37 7.43 4.00 17.26
N LEU A 38 6.16 3.67 17.54
CA LEU A 38 5.77 2.32 17.96
C LEU A 38 6.02 1.29 16.85
N ARG A 39 5.62 1.59 15.61
CA ARG A 39 5.87 0.73 14.44
C ARG A 39 7.36 0.49 14.23
N ASP A 40 8.16 1.55 14.25
CA ASP A 40 9.60 1.46 13.99
C ASP A 40 10.30 0.66 15.09
N ARG A 41 9.85 0.77 16.35
CA ARG A 41 10.31 -0.08 17.46
C ARG A 41 9.90 -1.55 17.29
N SER A 42 8.68 -1.83 16.84
CA SER A 42 8.16 -3.21 16.72
C SER A 42 8.66 -3.94 15.47
N LEU A 43 8.81 -3.24 14.34
CA LEU A 43 9.12 -3.84 13.04
C LEU A 43 10.57 -3.59 12.60
N GLY A 44 11.27 -2.60 13.17
CA GLY A 44 12.62 -2.24 12.77
C GLY A 44 12.74 -2.01 11.26
N GLU A 45 13.72 -2.68 10.65
CA GLU A 45 13.98 -2.62 9.20
C GLU A 45 12.81 -3.14 8.34
N ALA A 46 11.97 -4.04 8.87
CA ALA A 46 10.81 -4.55 8.14
C ALA A 46 9.76 -3.46 7.85
N ALA A 47 9.75 -2.36 8.62
CA ALA A 47 8.90 -1.21 8.35
C ALA A 47 9.16 -0.57 6.97
N LYS A 48 10.39 -0.72 6.44
CA LYS A 48 10.80 -0.18 5.13
C LYS A 48 10.29 -1.00 3.94
N ALA A 49 9.74 -2.19 4.17
CA ALA A 49 9.16 -3.01 3.10
C ALA A 49 8.01 -2.29 2.35
N TYR A 50 7.37 -1.30 2.99
CA TYR A 50 6.25 -0.52 2.47
C TYR A 50 6.63 0.89 2.00
N SER A 51 7.91 1.18 1.76
CA SER A 51 8.36 2.56 1.51
C SER A 51 8.77 2.88 0.07
N SER A 52 8.66 1.94 -0.87
CA SER A 52 9.02 2.18 -2.27
C SER A 52 7.78 2.17 -3.18
N PRO A 53 7.26 3.35 -3.55
CA PRO A 53 6.16 3.47 -4.51
C PRO A 53 6.49 2.83 -5.86
N ASP A 54 7.73 2.96 -6.33
CA ASP A 54 8.13 2.45 -7.64
C ASP A 54 8.22 0.93 -7.67
N LYS A 55 8.73 0.31 -6.60
CA LYS A 55 8.71 -1.14 -6.46
C LYS A 55 7.28 -1.68 -6.43
N LEU A 56 6.36 -0.98 -5.76
CA LEU A 56 4.94 -1.36 -5.75
C LEU A 56 4.33 -1.27 -7.16
N ARG A 57 4.58 -0.18 -7.90
CA ARG A 57 4.16 -0.03 -9.31
C ARG A 57 4.71 -1.15 -10.18
N GLU A 58 5.99 -1.47 -10.05
CA GLU A 58 6.65 -2.52 -10.81
C GLU A 58 6.01 -3.89 -10.55
N VAL A 59 5.79 -4.25 -9.28
CA VAL A 59 5.20 -5.54 -8.91
C VAL A 59 3.76 -5.68 -9.42
N ILE A 60 2.96 -4.61 -9.37
CA ILE A 60 1.59 -4.59 -9.90
C ILE A 60 1.59 -4.74 -11.43
N ARG A 61 2.47 -4.01 -12.14
CA ARG A 61 2.62 -4.16 -13.60
C ARG A 61 3.04 -5.56 -14.00
N LYS A 62 4.02 -6.15 -13.30
CA LYS A 62 4.44 -7.53 -13.55
C LYS A 62 3.33 -8.56 -13.27
N ALA A 63 2.33 -8.21 -12.45
CA ALA A 63 1.13 -9.02 -12.26
C ALA A 63 0.12 -8.94 -13.43
N GLY A 64 0.36 -8.10 -14.44
CA GLY A 64 -0.52 -7.94 -15.60
C GLY A 64 -1.70 -6.98 -15.37
N ILE A 65 -1.63 -6.13 -14.34
CA ILE A 65 -2.67 -5.19 -13.98
C ILE A 65 -2.29 -3.81 -14.54
N SER A 66 -3.11 -3.27 -15.43
CA SER A 66 -2.90 -1.96 -16.06
C SER A 66 -3.71 -0.83 -15.41
N ASN A 67 -4.88 -1.14 -14.84
CA ASN A 67 -5.76 -0.14 -14.23
C ASN A 67 -5.52 -0.04 -12.71
N PHE A 68 -4.57 0.81 -12.34
CA PHE A 68 -4.26 1.08 -10.94
C PHE A 68 -3.67 2.48 -10.74
N ARG A 69 -3.76 2.98 -9.51
CA ARG A 69 -3.11 4.21 -9.05
C ARG A 69 -2.30 3.94 -7.80
N VAL A 70 -1.07 4.45 -7.73
CA VAL A 70 -0.25 4.41 -6.51
C VAL A 70 -0.13 5.82 -5.94
N SER A 71 -0.56 5.99 -4.69
CA SER A 71 -0.41 7.20 -3.88
C SER A 71 0.56 6.97 -2.74
N TYR A 72 1.45 7.94 -2.52
CA TYR A 72 2.35 7.94 -1.38
C TYR A 72 2.33 9.32 -0.74
N ASP A 73 1.76 9.40 0.45
CA ASP A 73 1.66 10.63 1.23
C ASP A 73 1.72 10.29 2.73
N ARG A 74 1.36 11.27 3.57
CA ARG A 74 1.30 11.10 5.03
C ARG A 74 0.35 9.98 5.48
N ALA A 75 -0.70 9.68 4.71
CA ALA A 75 -1.64 8.61 4.98
C ALA A 75 -1.06 7.21 4.69
N GLY A 76 0.08 7.13 3.99
CA GLY A 76 0.81 5.90 3.71
C GLY A 76 1.10 5.67 2.23
N LEU A 77 1.58 4.47 1.94
CA LEU A 77 1.73 3.97 0.58
C LEU A 77 0.54 3.06 0.27
N TRP A 78 -0.24 3.43 -0.75
CA TRP A 78 -1.43 2.71 -1.16
C TRP A 78 -1.47 2.52 -2.67
N ALA A 79 -1.87 1.32 -3.10
CA ALA A 79 -2.26 1.00 -4.46
C ALA A 79 -3.77 0.79 -4.53
N GLU A 80 -4.43 1.61 -5.33
CA GLU A 80 -5.83 1.43 -5.72
C GLU A 80 -5.87 0.66 -7.03
N ILE A 81 -6.39 -0.56 -7.00
CA ILE A 81 -6.48 -1.47 -8.16
C ILE A 81 -7.94 -1.60 -8.57
N ARG A 82 -8.22 -1.48 -9.87
CA ARG A 82 -9.57 -1.53 -10.43
C ARG A 82 -9.65 -2.66 -11.46
N LYS A 83 -10.66 -3.52 -11.34
CA LYS A 83 -10.89 -4.64 -12.27
C LYS A 83 -11.97 -4.33 -13.30
#